data_AF-A0A2T2RBZ1-F1
#
_entry.id   AF-A0A2T2RBZ1-F1
#
_cell.length_a   1.000
_cell.length_b   1.000
_cell.length_c   1.000
_cell.angle_alpha   90.00
_cell.angle_beta   90.00
_cell.angle_gamma   90.00
#
_symmetry.space_group_name_H-M   'P 1'
#
loop_
_entity.id
_entity.type
_entity.pdbx_description
1 polymer ?
#
loop_
_entity_poly.entity_id
_entity_poly.type
_entity_poly.pdbx_seq_one_letter_code
_entity_poly.pdbx_strand_id
1 'polypeptide(L)'
;MMKPKLWGWVLGMSLGSFGIMNPSIALPPPEETPEEMLRTKIILEARSPIDGKPLTPAEYAQLQADLANSPYPPELNPDVQQFIFLLQIRQMLRILTPF
;
A
#
# COMPACT_ATOMS: atom_id res chain seq x y z
N MET A 1 -47.69 -16.68 39.06
CA MET A 1 -47.20 -15.46 39.74
C MET A 1 -45.70 -15.66 40.01
N MET A 2 -44.84 -15.32 39.04
CA MET A 2 -43.38 -15.57 39.10
C MET A 2 -42.62 -14.33 39.60
N LYS A 3 -41.67 -14.55 40.51
CA LYS A 3 -40.94 -13.50 41.24
C LYS A 3 -39.97 -12.76 40.29
N PRO A 4 -40.04 -11.42 40.16
CA PRO A 4 -39.26 -10.63 39.18
C PRO A 4 -37.78 -10.42 39.54
N LYS A 5 -37.24 -11.16 40.53
CA LYS A 5 -35.93 -10.84 41.13
C LYS A 5 -34.73 -11.48 40.41
N LEU A 6 -34.96 -12.46 39.52
CA LEU A 6 -33.87 -13.14 38.81
C LEU A 6 -33.37 -12.40 37.56
N TRP A 7 -34.18 -11.50 36.98
CA TRP A 7 -33.85 -10.83 35.71
C TRP A 7 -32.90 -9.63 35.89
N GLY A 8 -32.92 -8.99 37.07
CA GLY A 8 -32.03 -7.87 37.37
C GLY A 8 -30.54 -8.24 37.43
N TRP A 9 -30.21 -9.50 37.73
CA TRP A 9 -28.83 -9.98 37.77
C TRP A 9 -28.28 -10.33 36.39
N VAL A 10 -29.13 -10.80 35.46
CA VAL A 10 -28.72 -11.09 34.07
C VAL A 10 -28.43 -9.80 33.32
N LEU A 11 -29.18 -8.72 33.60
CA LEU A 11 -28.95 -7.40 32.99
C LEU A 11 -27.72 -6.67 33.56
N GLY A 12 -27.33 -6.96 34.81
CA GLY A 12 -26.16 -6.35 35.46
C GLY A 12 -24.81 -6.98 35.06
N MET A 13 -24.79 -8.24 34.61
CA MET A 13 -23.55 -8.94 34.22
C MET A 13 -23.07 -8.64 32.79
N SER A 14 -23.80 -7.85 31.99
CA SER A 14 -23.43 -7.53 30.62
C SER A 14 -22.52 -6.28 30.51
N LEU A 15 -22.46 -5.42 31.53
CA LEU A 15 -21.73 -4.15 31.47
C LEU A 15 -20.27 -4.21 31.96
N GLY A 16 -19.73 -5.40 32.22
CA GLY A 16 -18.39 -5.58 32.80
C GLY A 16 -17.27 -5.92 31.80
N SER A 17 -17.58 -6.11 30.51
CA SER A 17 -16.58 -6.55 29.52
C SER A 17 -15.98 -5.44 28.63
N PHE A 18 -16.32 -4.17 28.87
CA PHE A 18 -15.65 -3.03 28.23
C PHE A 18 -14.47 -2.58 29.09
N GLY A 19 -13.38 -3.35 29.10
CA GLY A 19 -12.37 -3.13 30.13
C GLY A 19 -10.98 -3.66 29.87
N ILE A 20 -10.49 -3.72 28.62
CA ILE A 20 -9.06 -3.58 28.33
C ILE A 20 -8.92 -2.75 27.04
N MET A 21 -8.99 -1.43 27.15
CA MET A 21 -8.36 -0.57 26.15
C MET A 21 -6.85 -0.79 26.29
N ASN A 22 -6.25 -1.59 25.40
CA ASN A 22 -4.80 -1.54 25.22
C ASN A 22 -4.49 -0.22 24.49
N PRO A 23 -3.79 0.74 25.10
CA PRO A 23 -3.24 1.88 24.38
C PRO A 23 -1.97 1.42 23.64
N SER A 24 -2.08 0.39 22.80
CA SER A 24 -1.08 0.10 21.77
C SER A 24 -1.52 0.78 20.48
N ILE A 25 -1.82 2.07 20.57
CA ILE A 25 -2.00 2.92 19.38
C ILE A 25 -0.59 3.20 18.85
N ALA A 26 -0.19 2.27 17.97
CA ALA A 26 0.38 2.54 16.66
C ALA A 26 1.70 3.32 16.61
N LEU A 27 2.71 2.90 17.36
CA LEU A 27 4.08 3.06 16.85
C LEU A 27 4.36 1.86 15.94
N PRO A 28 4.94 2.07 14.74
CA PRO A 28 5.38 0.96 13.91
C PRO A 28 6.35 0.08 14.71
N PRO A 29 6.39 -1.24 14.46
CA PRO A 29 7.30 -2.14 15.16
C PRO A 29 8.74 -1.62 15.08
N PRO A 30 9.55 -1.76 16.14
CA PRO A 30 10.88 -1.14 16.25
C PRO A 30 11.89 -1.60 15.18
N GLU A 31 11.58 -2.68 14.47
CA GLU A 31 12.35 -3.20 13.33
C GLU A 31 12.04 -2.45 12.03
N GLU A 32 10.89 -1.78 11.93
CA GLU A 32 10.53 -0.97 10.78
C GLU A 32 11.24 0.38 10.83
N THR A 33 11.96 0.69 9.76
CA THR A 33 12.57 2.01 9.60
C THR A 33 11.46 3.08 9.53
N PRO A 34 11.50 4.13 10.37
CA PRO A 34 10.52 5.20 10.33
C PRO A 34 10.40 5.85 8.95
N GLU A 35 9.21 6.29 8.59
CA GLU A 35 8.97 6.94 7.30
C GLU A 35 9.83 8.19 7.10
N GLU A 36 10.09 8.93 8.17
CA GLU A 36 10.94 10.13 8.15
C GLU A 36 12.37 9.78 7.74
N MET A 37 12.87 8.62 8.16
CA MET A 37 14.18 8.11 7.76
C MET A 37 14.17 7.71 6.28
N LEU A 38 13.10 7.07 5.81
CA LEU A 38 12.95 6.67 4.40
C LEU A 38 12.86 7.88 3.46
N ARG A 39 12.13 8.93 3.85
CA ARG A 39 12.02 10.18 3.08
C ARG A 39 13.35 10.90 2.92
N THR A 40 14.26 10.70 3.88
CA THR A 40 15.60 11.32 3.86
C THR A 40 16.66 10.40 3.24
N LYS A 41 16.33 9.13 2.96
CA LYS A 41 17.27 8.16 2.41
C LYS A 41 17.56 8.49 0.93
N ILE A 42 18.78 8.95 0.67
CA ILE A 42 19.26 9.20 -0.70
C ILE A 42 19.43 7.84 -1.39
N ILE A 43 18.72 7.63 -2.49
CA ILE A 43 18.83 6.41 -3.30
C ILE A 43 20.15 6.49 -4.09
N LEU A 44 21.18 5.78 -3.62
CA LEU A 44 22.51 5.75 -4.25
C LEU A 44 22.64 4.69 -5.34
N GLU A 45 21.68 3.76 -5.41
CA GLU A 45 21.72 2.59 -6.31
C GLU A 45 20.86 2.78 -7.56
N ALA A 46 20.52 4.03 -7.90
CA ALA A 46 19.78 4.33 -9.12
C ALA A 46 20.54 3.83 -10.36
N ARG A 47 19.83 3.22 -11.30
CA ARG A 47 20.38 2.78 -12.58
C ARG A 47 19.78 3.60 -13.72
N SER A 48 20.57 3.82 -14.77
CA SER A 48 20.06 4.42 -16.01
C SER A 48 18.95 3.55 -16.62
N PRO A 49 17.80 4.13 -16.99
CA PRO A 49 16.71 3.38 -17.62
C PRO A 49 17.04 2.87 -19.02
N ILE A 50 18.10 3.39 -19.66
CA ILE A 50 18.52 3.02 -21.02
C ILE A 50 19.60 1.93 -20.97
N ASP A 51 20.62 2.13 -20.14
CA ASP A 51 21.85 1.30 -20.14
C ASP A 51 21.98 0.38 -18.92
N GLY A 52 21.16 0.55 -17.87
CA GLY A 52 21.29 -0.18 -16.61
C GLY A 52 22.56 0.13 -15.78
N LYS A 53 23.37 1.10 -16.22
CA LYS A 53 24.59 1.56 -15.53
C LYS A 53 24.25 2.30 -14.23
N PRO A 54 25.11 2.23 -13.19
CA PRO A 54 24.90 2.99 -11.97
C PRO A 54 24.94 4.48 -12.27
N LEU A 55 24.01 5.21 -11.71
CA LEU A 55 23.81 6.62 -11.95
C LEU A 55 24.19 7.40 -10.69
N THR A 56 24.85 8.54 -10.83
CA THR A 56 25.20 9.37 -9.68
C THR A 56 23.96 10.08 -9.13
N PRO A 57 23.93 10.48 -7.84
CA PRO A 57 22.77 11.16 -7.27
C PRO A 57 22.41 12.47 -7.98
N ALA A 58 23.40 13.18 -8.52
CA ALA A 58 23.19 14.41 -9.26
C ALA A 58 22.51 14.17 -10.62
N GLU A 59 22.99 13.17 -11.37
CA GLU A 59 22.37 12.74 -12.63
C GLU A 59 20.95 12.23 -12.39
N TYR A 60 20.70 11.57 -11.25
CA TYR A 60 19.38 11.02 -10.92
C TYR A 60 18.38 12.15 -10.65
N ALA A 61 18.81 13.16 -9.89
CA ALA A 61 18.00 14.34 -9.63
C ALA A 61 17.63 15.08 -10.92
N GLN A 62 18.56 15.19 -11.88
CA GLN A 62 18.30 15.79 -13.19
C GLN A 62 17.30 14.95 -14.00
N LEU A 63 17.53 13.64 -14.11
CA LEU A 63 16.63 12.73 -14.79
C LEU A 63 15.20 12.79 -14.21
N GLN A 64 15.09 12.85 -12.89
CA GLN A 64 13.79 12.94 -12.22
C GLN A 64 13.09 14.27 -12.50
N ALA A 65 13.84 15.38 -12.57
CA ALA A 65 13.30 16.68 -12.95
C ALA A 65 12.82 16.68 -14.41
N ASP A 66 13.55 16.05 -15.32
CA ASP A 66 13.17 15.94 -16.73
C ASP A 66 11.90 15.10 -16.91
N LEU A 67 11.81 13.96 -16.20
CA LEU A 67 10.63 13.10 -16.19
C LEU A 67 9.39 13.80 -15.61
N ALA A 68 9.57 14.62 -14.56
CA ALA A 68 8.47 15.38 -13.96
C ALA A 68 7.95 16.50 -14.88
N ASN A 69 8.81 17.05 -15.75
CA ASN A 69 8.46 18.11 -16.69
C ASN A 69 8.01 17.59 -18.07
N SER A 70 8.03 16.27 -18.29
CA SER A 70 7.60 15.70 -19.57
C SER A 70 6.11 15.97 -19.80
N PRO A 71 5.75 16.73 -20.87
CA PRO A 71 4.35 16.96 -21.20
C PRO A 71 3.69 15.71 -21.82
N TYR A 72 4.49 14.71 -22.20
CA TYR A 72 4.02 13.47 -22.79
C TYR A 72 3.91 12.38 -21.73
N PRO A 73 2.84 11.55 -21.80
CA PRO A 73 2.73 10.38 -20.94
C PRO A 73 3.91 9.43 -21.21
N PRO A 74 4.38 8.69 -20.20
CA PRO A 74 5.47 7.73 -20.37
C PRO A 74 5.10 6.71 -21.46
N GLU A 75 5.89 6.68 -22.53
CA GLU A 75 5.67 5.76 -23.64
C GLU A 75 6.09 4.35 -23.23
N LEU A 76 5.12 3.43 -23.18
CA LEU A 76 5.40 2.01 -23.02
C LEU A 76 5.78 1.42 -24.37
N ASN A 77 6.66 0.41 -24.36
CA ASN A 77 6.94 -0.37 -25.55
C ASN A 77 5.61 -0.94 -26.12
N PRO A 78 5.35 -0.82 -27.44
CA PRO A 78 4.10 -1.26 -28.04
C PRO A 78 3.77 -2.74 -27.77
N ASP A 79 4.78 -3.60 -27.68
CA ASP A 79 4.59 -5.03 -27.38
C ASP A 79 4.06 -5.23 -25.96
N VAL A 80 4.57 -4.44 -25.01
CA VAL A 80 4.13 -4.45 -23.61
C VAL A 80 2.72 -3.89 -23.49
N GLN A 81 2.41 -2.82 -24.21
CA GLN A 81 1.06 -2.24 -24.25
C GLN A 81 0.04 -3.27 -24.76
N GLN A 82 0.38 -3.97 -25.85
CA GLN A 82 -0.46 -5.03 -26.40
C GLN A 82 -0.62 -6.19 -25.43
N PHE A 83 0.45 -6.59 -24.75
CA PHE A 83 0.39 -7.66 -23.75
C PHE A 83 -0.53 -7.29 -22.57
N ILE A 84 -0.43 -6.06 -22.05
CA ILE A 84 -1.32 -5.54 -21.00
C ILE A 84 -2.77 -5.56 -21.47
N PHE A 85 -3.04 -5.13 -22.71
CA PHE A 85 -4.38 -5.14 -23.29
C PHE A 85 -4.98 -6.56 -23.35
N LEU A 86 -4.19 -7.56 -23.79
CA LEU A 86 -4.61 -8.95 -23.81
C LEU A 86 -4.89 -9.50 -22.41
N LEU A 87 -4.10 -9.11 -21.40
CA LEU A 87 -4.34 -9.48 -20.00
C LEU A 87 -5.64 -8.89 -19.47
N GLN A 88 -5.95 -7.63 -19.80
CA GLN A 88 -7.21 -6.99 -19.43
C GLN A 88 -8.41 -7.70 -20.06
N ILE A 89 -8.32 -8.07 -21.34
CA ILE A 89 -9.36 -8.89 -22.00
C ILE A 89 -9.53 -10.23 -21.28
N ARG A 90 -8.42 -10.93 -21.01
CA ARG A 90 -8.47 -12.21 -20.29
C ARG A 90 -9.13 -12.07 -18.92
N GLN A 91 -8.80 -11.01 -18.18
CA GLN A 91 -9.41 -10.72 -16.89
C GLN A 91 -10.91 -10.49 -17.01
N MET A 92 -11.35 -9.72 -18.01
CA MET A 92 -12.77 -9.50 -18.29
C MET A 92 -13.50 -10.80 -18.63
N LEU A 93 -12.90 -11.64 -19.48
CA LEU A 93 -13.47 -12.94 -19.84
C LEU A 93 -13.60 -13.86 -18.63
N ARG A 94 -12.62 -13.86 -17.72
CA ARG A 94 -12.67 -14.65 -16.47
C ARG A 94 -13.81 -14.23 -15.54
N ILE A 95 -14.25 -12.97 -15.60
CA ILE A 95 -15.42 -12.51 -14.83
C ILE A 95 -16.72 -13.08 -15.44
N LEU A 96 -16.79 -13.11 -16.78
CA LEU A 96 -18.00 -13.56 -17.50
C LEU A 96 -18.10 -15.09 -17.61
N THR A 97 -16.98 -15.79 -17.53
CA THR A 97 -16.90 -17.26 -17.66
C THR A 97 -16.31 -17.86 -16.38
N PRO A 98 -17.16 -18.31 -15.43
CA PRO A 98 -16.71 -18.81 -14.12
C PRO A 98 -16.22 -20.27 -14.14
N PHE A 99 -15.76 -20.77 -15.28
CA PHE A 99 -15.37 -22.16 -15.49
C PHE A 99 -13.98 -22.28 -16.13
#